data_AF-A0A4U8UBM7-F1
#
_entry.id   AF-A0A4U8UBM7-F1
#
_cell.length_a   1.000
_cell.length_b   1.000
_cell.length_c   1.000
_cell.angle_alpha   90.00
_cell.angle_beta   90.00
_cell.angle_gamma   90.00
#
_symmetry.space_group_name_H-M   'P 1'
#
loop_
_entity.id
_entity.type
_entity.pdbx_description
1 polymer ?
#
loop_
_entity_poly.entity_id
_entity_poly.type
_entity_poly.pdbx_seq_one_letter_code
_entity_poly.pdbx_strand_id
1 'polypeptide(L)'
;MGQWISSKEFAESSNIGIQGLFKAIKRAFDMDKKICRIKGKILHFKYIEGVGRGGKILQIWNTPLSQKQVEAIEKGYPIKYVLEEMG
;
A
#
# COMPACT_ATOMS: atom_id res chain seq x y z
N MET A 1 6.91 -3.97 13.85
CA MET A 1 5.66 -4.42 13.22
C MET A 1 5.08 -3.25 12.43
N GLY A 2 4.86 -3.41 11.13
CA GLY A 2 4.22 -2.38 10.31
C GLY A 2 2.73 -2.24 10.67
N GLN A 3 2.13 -1.13 10.27
CA GLN A 3 0.72 -0.86 10.50
C GLN A 3 0.07 -0.29 9.22
N TRP A 4 -1.20 -0.62 9.03
CA TRP A 4 -2.06 0.02 8.04
C TRP A 4 -2.43 1.42 8.51
N ILE A 5 -1.98 2.43 7.77
CA ILE A 5 -2.28 3.83 8.04
C ILE A 5 -3.09 4.43 6.89
N SER A 6 -3.74 5.57 7.13
CA SER A 6 -4.46 6.26 6.06
C SER A 6 -3.48 6.82 5.02
N SER A 7 -3.96 6.99 3.78
CA SER A 7 -3.15 7.61 2.73
C SER A 7 -2.69 9.03 3.06
N LYS A 8 -3.43 9.74 3.91
CA LYS A 8 -3.09 11.09 4.38
C LYS A 8 -1.93 11.05 5.37
N GLU A 9 -2.04 10.23 6.42
CA GLU A 9 -0.96 10.04 7.39
C GLU A 9 0.33 9.55 6.73
N PHE A 10 0.20 8.63 5.76
CA PHE A 10 1.35 8.14 5.01
C PHE A 10 2.04 9.25 4.20
N ALA A 11 1.24 10.08 3.51
CA ALA A 11 1.74 11.19 2.72
C ALA A 11 2.51 12.19 3.59
N GLU A 12 1.96 12.53 4.76
CA GLU A 12 2.58 13.42 5.74
C GLU A 12 3.87 12.82 6.31
N SER A 13 3.83 11.57 6.78
CA SER A 13 5.00 10.88 7.36
C SER A 13 6.13 10.65 6.36
N SER A 14 5.80 10.35 5.11
CA SER A 14 6.80 10.07 4.06
C SER A 14 7.25 11.31 3.29
N ASN A 15 6.74 12.50 3.61
CA ASN A 15 6.96 13.74 2.86
C ASN A 15 6.70 13.54 1.34
N ILE A 16 5.60 12.87 1.03
CA ILE A 16 5.14 12.58 -0.32
C ILE A 16 3.87 13.38 -0.57
N GLY A 17 3.81 14.11 -1.68
CA GLY A 17 2.60 14.81 -2.08
C GLY A 17 1.43 13.83 -2.25
N ILE A 18 0.33 14.07 -1.53
CA ILE A 18 -0.84 13.19 -1.51
C ILE A 18 -1.42 12.93 -2.91
N GLN A 19 -1.42 13.94 -3.79
CA GLN A 19 -1.86 13.78 -5.18
C GLN A 19 -0.95 12.84 -5.98
N GLY A 20 0.37 12.93 -5.78
CA GLY A 20 1.34 12.05 -6.42
C GLY A 20 1.19 10.60 -5.96
N LEU A 21 0.93 10.42 -4.66
CA LEU A 21 0.64 9.13 -4.06
C LEU A 21 -0.63 8.51 -4.66
N PHE A 22 -1.74 9.26 -4.70
CA PHE A 22 -2.98 8.81 -5.31
C PHE A 22 -2.80 8.46 -6.79
N LYS A 23 -2.05 9.25 -7.55
CA LYS A 23 -1.78 8.97 -8.97
C LYS A 23 -0.98 7.68 -9.17
N ALA A 24 0.04 7.45 -8.33
CA ALA A 24 0.84 6.22 -8.38
C ALA A 24 0.02 4.99 -8.01
N ILE A 25 -0.82 5.10 -6.97
CA ILE A 25 -1.70 4.02 -6.52
C ILE A 25 -2.78 3.74 -7.55
N LYS A 26 -3.42 4.77 -8.11
CA LYS A 26 -4.43 4.61 -9.16
C LYS A 26 -3.85 3.89 -10.37
N ARG A 27 -2.68 4.31 -10.86
CA ARG A 27 -1.97 3.63 -11.95
C ARG A 27 -1.68 2.15 -11.63
N ALA A 28 -1.23 1.86 -10.42
CA ALA A 28 -0.98 0.48 -10.01
C ALA A 28 -2.29 -0.33 -9.95
N PHE A 29 -3.35 0.25 -9.42
CA PHE A 29 -4.68 -0.35 -9.32
C PHE A 29 -5.29 -0.62 -10.70
N ASP A 30 -5.20 0.33 -11.64
CA ASP A 30 -5.62 0.15 -13.04
C ASP A 30 -4.83 -0.97 -13.75
N MET A 31 -3.62 -1.29 -13.28
CA MET A 31 -2.82 -2.43 -13.75
C MET A 31 -3.05 -3.73 -12.96
N ASP A 32 -4.08 -3.78 -12.12
CA ASP A 32 -4.39 -4.88 -11.20
C ASP A 32 -3.26 -5.22 -10.20
N LYS A 33 -2.37 -4.25 -9.93
CA LYS A 33 -1.27 -4.40 -8.98
C LYS A 33 -1.70 -3.95 -7.60
N LYS A 34 -1.32 -4.73 -6.58
CA LYS A 34 -1.56 -4.41 -5.15
C LYS A 34 -0.40 -3.62 -4.52
N ILE A 35 0.61 -3.30 -5.31
CA ILE A 35 1.81 -2.58 -4.88
C ILE A 35 2.05 -1.38 -5.77
N CYS A 36 2.53 -0.28 -5.20
CA CYS A 36 2.94 0.89 -5.94
C CYS A 36 4.41 1.22 -5.65
N ARG A 37 5.07 1.86 -6.62
CA ARG A 37 6.45 2.34 -6.48
C ARG A 37 6.45 3.86 -6.51
N ILE A 38 6.97 4.49 -5.48
CA ILE A 38 7.05 5.96 -5.38
C ILE A 38 8.32 6.39 -4.64
N LYS A 39 9.06 7.36 -5.20
CA LYS A 39 10.35 7.83 -4.67
C LYS A 39 11.32 6.68 -4.29
N GLY A 40 11.40 5.63 -5.11
CA GLY A 40 12.28 4.48 -4.87
C GLY A 40 11.80 3.50 -3.77
N LYS A 41 10.66 3.75 -3.14
CA LYS A 41 10.05 2.85 -2.14
C LYS A 41 8.95 2.02 -2.80
N ILE A 42 8.86 0.75 -2.39
CA ILE A 42 7.76 -0.14 -2.77
C ILE A 42 6.76 -0.14 -1.63
N LEU A 43 5.52 0.22 -1.91
CA LEU A 43 4.47 0.35 -0.92
C LEU A 43 3.34 -0.60 -1.23
N HIS A 44 2.82 -1.24 -0.19
CA HIS A 44 1.59 -2.00 -0.31
C HIS A 44 0.40 -1.09 -0.04
N PHE A 45 -0.63 -1.19 -0.87
CA PHE A 45 -1.88 -0.48 -0.66
C PHE A 45 -3.05 -1.43 -0.77
N LYS A 46 -4.12 -1.11 -0.06
CA LYS A 46 -5.40 -1.81 -0.18
C LYS A 46 -6.54 -0.82 -0.08
N TYR A 47 -7.60 -1.12 -0.80
CA TYR A 47 -8.88 -0.46 -0.63
C TYR A 47 -9.73 -1.33 0.30
N ILE A 48 -10.19 -0.74 1.39
CA ILE A 48 -11.19 -1.35 2.27
C ILE A 48 -12.53 -0.65 2.04
N GLU A 49 -13.62 -1.36 2.33
CA GLU A 49 -14.94 -0.73 2.36
C GLU A 49 -14.99 0.27 3.51
N GLY A 50 -15.41 1.50 3.22
CA GLY A 50 -15.67 2.49 4.25
C GLY A 50 -16.95 2.16 5.02
N VAL A 51 -17.01 2.61 6.27
CA VAL A 51 -18.22 2.47 7.08
C VAL A 51 -19.24 3.52 6.61
N GLY A 52 -20.37 3.07 6.04
CA GLY A 52 -21.51 3.93 5.67
C GLY A 52 -21.49 4.46 4.23
N ARG A 53 -21.90 5.72 4.01
CA ARG A 53 -21.97 6.37 2.68
C ARG A 53 -20.59 6.80 2.11
N GLY A 54 -19.50 6.46 2.79
CA GLY A 54 -18.16 6.99 2.58
C GLY A 54 -17.27 6.15 1.66
N GLY A 55 -17.78 5.57 0.58
CA GLY A 55 -16.98 4.94 -0.48
C GLY A 55 -15.91 3.93 -0.02
N LYS A 56 -14.86 3.76 -0.84
CA LYS A 56 -13.69 2.91 -0.51
C LYS A 56 -12.62 3.74 0.18
N ILE A 57 -12.11 3.26 1.32
CA ILE A 57 -11.00 3.90 2.05
C ILE A 57 -9.68 3.29 1.58
N LEU A 58 -8.73 4.15 1.21
CA LEU A 58 -7.38 3.74 0.85
C LEU A 58 -6.50 3.64 2.11
N GLN A 59 -5.99 2.44 2.37
CA GLN A 59 -4.98 2.20 3.40
C GLN A 59 -3.65 1.85 2.75
N ILE A 60 -2.57 2.33 3.38
CA ILE A 60 -1.19 2.11 2.93
C ILE A 60 -0.42 1.48 4.08
N TRP A 61 0.43 0.52 3.75
CA TRP A 61 1.34 -0.05 4.72
C TRP A 61 2.48 0.95 4.98
N ASN A 62 2.66 1.34 6.24
CA ASN A 62 3.62 2.39 6.62
C ASN A 62 5.08 2.03 6.29
N THR A 63 5.39 0.73 6.24
CA THR A 63 6.75 0.23 6.04
C THR A 63 6.95 -0.11 4.57
N PRO A 64 8.07 0.30 3.95
CA PRO A 64 8.38 -0.13 2.58
C PRO A 64 8.59 -1.65 2.52
N LEU A 65 8.08 -2.27 1.46
CA LEU A 65 8.25 -3.70 1.22
C LEU A 65 9.64 -4.01 0.65
N SER A 66 10.21 -5.13 1.09
CA SER A 66 11.41 -5.72 0.49
C SER A 66 11.07 -6.48 -0.80
N GLN A 67 12.07 -6.71 -1.68
CA GLN A 67 11.88 -7.49 -2.91
C GLN A 67 11.29 -8.89 -2.66
N LYS A 68 11.73 -9.58 -1.59
CA LYS A 68 11.19 -10.89 -1.20
C LYS A 68 9.68 -10.84 -0.91
N GLN A 69 9.23 -9.79 -0.21
CA GLN A 69 7.82 -9.60 0.10
C GLN A 69 6.99 -9.31 -1.15
N VAL A 70 7.54 -8.54 -2.08
CA VAL A 70 6.92 -8.27 -3.38
C VAL A 70 6.74 -9.56 -4.17
N GLU A 71 7.78 -10.38 -4.26
CA GLU A 71 7.73 -11.65 -4.98
C GLU A 71 6.73 -12.62 -4.34
N ALA A 72 6.63 -12.64 -3.00
CA ALA A 72 5.61 -13.42 -2.31
C ALA A 72 4.18 -12.94 -2.62
N ILE A 73 3.95 -11.62 -2.70
CA ILE A 73 2.65 -11.08 -3.11
C ILE A 73 2.31 -11.46 -4.55
N GLU A 74 3.29 -11.39 -5.47
CA GLU A 74 3.12 -11.80 -6.87
C GLU A 74 2.86 -13.30 -7.03
N LYS A 75 3.48 -14.14 -6.18
CA LYS A 75 3.22 -15.59 -6.11
C LYS A 75 1.87 -15.94 -5.47
N GLY A 76 1.14 -14.96 -4.94
CA GLY A 76 -0.18 -15.17 -4.35
C GLY A 76 -0.18 -15.58 -2.87
N TYR A 77 0.93 -15.37 -2.16
CA TYR A 77 0.96 -15.64 -0.72
C TYR A 77 0.00 -14.71 0.05
N PRO A 78 -0.54 -15.18 1.19
CA PRO A 78 -1.38 -14.34 2.04
C PRO A 78 -0.64 -13.09 2.50
N ILE A 79 -1.22 -11.91 2.27
CA ILE A 79 -0.61 -10.61 2.64
C ILE A 79 -0.27 -10.58 4.14
N LYS A 80 -1.13 -11.18 4.98
CA LYS A 80 -0.91 -11.31 6.42
C LYS A 80 0.44 -12.00 6.74
N TYR A 81 0.71 -13.11 6.07
CA TYR A 81 1.96 -13.87 6.18
C TYR A 81 3.17 -13.02 5.74
N VAL A 82 3.05 -12.34 4.60
CA VAL A 82 4.14 -11.54 4.02
C VAL A 82 4.50 -10.34 4.90
N LEU A 83 3.52 -9.72 5.56
CA LEU A 83 3.73 -8.52 6.38
C LEU A 83 4.15 -8.84 7.82
N GLU A 84 3.69 -9.97 8.38
CA GLU A 84 3.92 -10.32 9.80
C GLU A 84 5.05 -11.35 10.00
N GLU A 85 5.25 -12.31 9.08
CA GLU A 85 6.24 -13.39 9.25
C GLU A 85 7.55 -13.16 8.49
N MET A 86 7.56 -12.27 7.49
CA MET A 86 8.76 -11.91 6.71
C MET A 86 9.32 -10.51 7.04
N GLY A 87 8.74 -9.80 8.01
CA GLY A 87 9.04 -8.41 8.33
C GLY A 87 9.85 -8.21 9.60
#